data_AF-A0A382YNG9-F1
#
_entry.id   AF-A0A382YNG9-F1
#
_cell.length_a   1.000
_cell.length_b   1.000
_cell.length_c   1.000
_cell.angle_alpha   90.00
_cell.angle_beta   90.00
_cell.angle_gamma   90.00
#
_symmetry.space_group_name_H-M   'P 1'
#
loop_
_entity.id
_entity.type
_entity.pdbx_description
1 polymer ?
#
loop_
_entity_poly.entity_id
_entity_poly.type
_entity_poly.pdbx_seq_one_letter_code
_entity_poly.pdbx_strand_id
1 'polypeptide(L)'
;QYAAHLKVNDAQEVQSGQTLVEWDPYTNSMLTEVAGIVAFGDVVEGVTMKEDFDEITGLSTKVIISHRDEKKQPRISIKDEKGETARRYLLPAGAHIAVSEGDKMNAGDLVVKIPRESAKTKDITGGLPRVAELFEARKPHEQATITEISGKVKYGGFVKGMRQVFVVSDSGEEECEYLIPRGKHINVHEGDAVVAGEALMDGASNPHDILRVLGENALQYYLVNEVQEVYRLQGVTINDKHIEVIVRQMLRHLIVEDAGDT
;
A
#
# COMPACT_ATOMS: atom_id res chain seq x y z
N GLN A 1 0.32 10.21 -6.54
CA GLN A 1 1.18 9.06 -6.19
C GLN A 1 2.59 9.55 -5.98
N TYR A 2 3.25 9.10 -4.92
CA TYR A 2 4.67 9.37 -4.66
C TYR A 2 5.54 8.72 -5.76
N ALA A 3 6.62 9.40 -6.17
CA ALA A 3 7.54 8.98 -7.25
C ALA A 3 6.97 8.94 -8.68
N ALA A 4 5.86 9.63 -8.97
CA ALA A 4 5.36 9.79 -10.34
C ALA A 4 6.26 10.75 -11.15
N HIS A 5 6.59 10.39 -12.38
CA HIS A 5 7.42 11.21 -13.26
C HIS A 5 6.54 12.24 -13.98
N LEU A 6 6.69 13.51 -13.61
CA LEU A 6 6.03 14.62 -14.29
C LEU A 6 6.72 14.86 -15.65
N LYS A 7 5.95 14.96 -16.73
CA LYS A 7 6.46 15.26 -18.09
C LYS A 7 6.26 16.70 -18.51
N VAL A 8 5.70 17.52 -17.62
CA VAL A 8 5.36 18.92 -17.85
C VAL A 8 5.96 19.78 -16.75
N ASN A 9 6.31 21.02 -17.07
CA ASN A 9 6.77 21.99 -16.09
C ASN A 9 5.60 22.78 -15.51
N ASP A 10 5.82 23.40 -14.36
CA ASP A 10 4.86 24.33 -13.77
C ASP A 10 4.55 25.48 -14.76
N ALA A 11 3.26 25.82 -14.88
CA ALA A 11 2.72 26.80 -15.83
C ALA A 11 2.95 26.54 -17.34
N GLN A 12 3.30 25.31 -17.74
CA GLN A 12 3.41 24.96 -19.16
C GLN A 12 2.03 24.86 -19.84
N GLU A 13 1.86 25.50 -21.01
CA GLU A 13 0.68 25.28 -21.85
C GLU A 13 0.67 23.84 -22.39
N VAL A 14 -0.42 23.12 -22.15
CA VAL A 14 -0.60 21.71 -22.54
C VAL A 14 -1.77 21.56 -23.51
N GLN A 15 -1.63 20.64 -24.45
CA GLN A 15 -2.69 20.32 -25.41
C GLN A 15 -3.57 19.17 -24.91
N SER A 16 -4.84 19.17 -25.32
CA SER A 16 -5.76 18.07 -24.98
C SER A 16 -5.22 16.73 -25.50
N GLY A 17 -4.99 15.78 -24.60
CA GLY A 17 -4.44 14.45 -24.90
C GLY A 17 -2.95 14.28 -24.62
N GLN A 18 -2.24 15.33 -24.20
CA GLN A 18 -0.83 15.24 -23.81
C GLN A 18 -0.67 14.48 -22.47
N THR A 19 0.25 13.52 -22.43
CA THR A 19 0.59 12.80 -21.20
C THR A 19 1.28 13.75 -20.22
N LEU A 20 0.63 14.01 -19.08
CA LEU A 20 1.13 14.93 -18.06
C LEU A 20 2.03 14.23 -17.04
N VAL A 21 1.71 13.00 -16.69
CA VAL A 21 2.41 12.24 -15.65
C VAL A 21 2.46 10.76 -16.02
N GLU A 22 3.55 10.09 -15.67
CA GLU A 22 3.75 8.66 -15.85
C GLU A 22 4.16 8.04 -14.51
N TRP A 23 3.59 6.89 -14.18
CA TRP A 23 3.97 6.13 -12.99
C TRP A 23 3.81 4.63 -13.28
N ASP A 24 4.57 3.82 -12.55
CA ASP A 24 4.40 2.36 -12.56
C ASP A 24 3.26 1.98 -11.60
N PRO A 25 2.15 1.40 -12.08
CA PRO A 25 1.04 1.01 -11.20
C PRO A 25 1.36 -0.21 -10.32
N TYR A 26 2.39 -0.99 -10.66
CA TYR A 26 2.73 -2.26 -10.02
C TYR A 26 3.83 -2.14 -8.97
N THR A 27 4.58 -1.02 -8.95
CA THR A 27 5.66 -0.81 -7.99
C THR A 27 5.53 0.53 -7.29
N ASN A 28 5.57 0.50 -5.96
CA ASN A 28 5.80 1.72 -5.17
C ASN A 28 7.32 1.98 -5.18
N SER A 29 7.74 3.17 -5.57
CA SER A 29 9.16 3.54 -5.62
C SER A 29 9.50 4.55 -4.53
N MET A 30 10.60 4.32 -3.82
CA MET A 30 11.17 5.29 -2.87
C MET A 30 12.31 6.04 -3.56
N LEU A 31 12.11 7.33 -3.81
CA LEU A 31 13.13 8.23 -4.35
C LEU A 31 13.81 9.00 -3.22
N THR A 32 15.06 9.41 -3.42
CA THR A 32 15.73 10.30 -2.47
C THR A 32 15.46 11.77 -2.77
N GLU A 33 15.17 12.56 -1.75
CA GLU A 33 15.01 14.02 -1.87
C GLU A 33 16.34 14.78 -1.78
N VAL A 34 17.39 14.12 -1.30
CA VAL A 34 18.70 14.72 -1.00
C VAL A 34 19.81 13.97 -1.72
N ALA A 35 20.83 14.72 -2.13
CA ALA A 35 22.07 14.15 -2.64
C ALA A 35 22.97 13.69 -1.49
N GLY A 36 23.71 12.60 -1.68
CA GLY A 36 24.61 12.08 -0.66
C GLY A 36 25.08 10.66 -0.93
N ILE A 37 25.69 10.04 0.08
CA ILE A 37 26.24 8.69 0.02
C ILE A 37 25.30 7.71 0.73
N VAL A 38 25.00 6.59 0.09
CA VAL A 38 24.18 5.51 0.66
C VAL A 38 24.92 4.81 1.79
N ALA A 39 24.28 4.68 2.95
CA ALA A 39 24.73 3.86 4.07
C ALA A 39 23.61 2.91 4.50
N PHE A 40 23.93 1.62 4.63
CA PHE A 40 22.97 0.63 5.08
C PHE A 40 22.93 0.57 6.61
N GLY A 41 21.73 0.38 7.16
CA GLY A 41 21.52 0.14 8.59
C GLY A 41 20.69 -1.12 8.76
N ASP A 42 21.18 -2.07 9.54
CA ASP A 42 20.51 -3.35 9.84
C ASP A 42 20.10 -4.17 8.59
N VAL A 43 20.77 -3.96 7.44
CA VAL A 43 20.64 -4.78 6.22
C VAL A 43 21.74 -5.84 6.25
N VAL A 44 21.41 -7.06 6.64
CA VAL A 44 22.34 -8.17 6.83
C VAL A 44 21.88 -9.35 6.00
N GLU A 45 22.77 -9.83 5.13
CA GLU A 45 22.52 -10.98 4.26
C GLU A 45 22.19 -12.24 5.07
N GLY A 46 21.16 -12.97 4.65
CA GLY A 46 20.63 -14.16 5.30
C GLY A 46 19.78 -13.91 6.55
N VAL A 47 19.73 -12.68 7.06
CA VAL A 47 18.95 -12.32 8.27
C VAL A 47 17.81 -11.36 7.96
N THR A 48 18.12 -10.20 7.39
CA THR A 48 17.13 -9.17 7.02
C THR A 48 17.06 -8.94 5.52
N MET A 49 18.04 -9.44 4.77
CA MET A 49 18.12 -9.33 3.32
C MET A 49 18.52 -10.67 2.70
N LYS A 50 17.97 -10.98 1.54
CA LYS A 50 18.36 -12.12 0.71
C LYS A 50 18.60 -11.60 -0.72
N GLU A 51 19.61 -12.13 -1.39
CA GLU A 51 19.74 -11.94 -2.84
C GLU A 51 18.77 -12.89 -3.56
N ASP A 52 17.87 -12.28 -4.34
CA ASP A 52 16.95 -13.00 -5.22
C ASP A 52 17.50 -12.89 -6.64
N PHE A 53 17.73 -14.04 -7.26
CA PHE A 53 18.22 -14.11 -8.62
C PHE A 53 17.04 -14.25 -9.56
N ASP A 54 16.85 -13.27 -10.43
CA ASP A 54 15.82 -13.35 -11.46
C ASP A 54 16.36 -14.15 -12.64
N GLU A 55 15.86 -15.39 -12.80
CA GLU A 55 16.27 -16.31 -13.86
C GLU A 55 15.99 -15.79 -15.28
N ILE A 56 15.06 -14.83 -15.43
CA ILE A 56 14.68 -14.27 -16.73
C ILE A 56 15.64 -13.14 -17.12
N THR A 57 15.93 -12.23 -16.20
CA THR A 57 16.79 -11.06 -16.47
C THR A 57 18.26 -11.31 -16.19
N GLY A 58 18.59 -12.37 -15.45
CA GLY A 58 19.96 -12.72 -15.04
C GLY A 58 20.57 -11.74 -14.01
N LEU A 59 19.76 -10.84 -13.45
CA LEU A 59 20.18 -9.85 -12.47
C LEU A 59 19.88 -10.34 -11.05
N SER A 60 20.86 -10.21 -10.15
CA SER A 60 20.65 -10.39 -8.72
C SER A 60 20.09 -9.11 -8.11
N THR A 61 18.94 -9.22 -7.44
CA THR A 61 18.31 -8.10 -6.72
C THR A 61 18.32 -8.40 -5.23
N LYS A 62 18.68 -7.42 -4.40
CA LYS A 62 18.66 -7.54 -2.95
C LYS A 62 17.24 -7.30 -2.44
N VAL A 63 16.64 -8.29 -1.80
CA VAL A 63 15.26 -8.24 -1.29
C VAL A 63 15.25 -8.34 0.23
N ILE A 64 14.54 -7.42 0.88
CA ILE A 64 14.35 -7.48 2.34
C ILE A 64 13.35 -8.59 2.68
N ILE A 65 13.74 -9.45 3.61
CA ILE A 65 12.91 -10.55 4.09
C ILE A 65 12.32 -10.23 5.45
N SER A 66 11.17 -10.82 5.77
CA SER A 66 10.61 -10.75 7.12
C SER A 66 11.53 -11.49 8.09
N HIS A 67 11.86 -10.86 9.22
CA HIS A 67 12.76 -11.41 10.23
C HIS A 67 12.10 -11.40 11.61
N ARG A 68 12.50 -12.36 12.46
CA ARG A 68 11.93 -12.53 13.82
C ARG A 68 12.54 -11.59 14.87
N ASP A 69 13.67 -10.96 14.56
CA ASP A 69 14.42 -10.14 15.50
C ASP A 69 13.91 -8.69 15.53
N GLU A 70 13.03 -8.37 16.48
CA GLU A 70 12.36 -7.06 16.61
C GLU A 70 13.31 -5.86 16.77
N LYS A 71 14.59 -6.09 17.09
CA LYS A 71 15.59 -5.02 17.26
C LYS A 71 16.18 -4.53 15.94
N LYS A 72 16.21 -5.37 14.91
CA LYS A 72 16.79 -4.98 13.61
C LYS A 72 15.74 -4.28 12.78
N GLN A 73 16.04 -3.07 12.33
CA GLN A 73 15.15 -2.30 11.45
C GLN A 73 15.90 -1.94 10.17
N PRO A 74 15.83 -2.80 9.13
CA PRO A 74 16.54 -2.57 7.89
C PRO A 74 16.14 -1.21 7.33
N ARG A 75 17.16 -0.40 7.02
CA ARG A 75 17.00 0.99 6.59
C ARG A 75 18.14 1.40 5.68
N ILE A 76 17.85 2.35 4.80
CA ILE A 76 18.84 3.05 4.00
C ILE A 76 18.91 4.48 4.50
N SER A 77 20.12 4.95 4.82
CA SER A 77 20.37 6.33 5.22
C SER A 77 21.23 7.00 4.17
N ILE A 78 20.84 8.21 3.76
CA ILE A 78 21.65 9.04 2.87
C ILE A 78 22.46 9.98 3.75
N LYS A 79 23.78 9.87 3.65
CA LYS A 79 24.75 10.66 4.42
C LYS A 79 25.29 11.81 3.58
N ASP A 80 25.50 12.95 4.21
CA ASP A 80 26.20 14.08 3.59
C ASP A 80 27.73 13.84 3.53
N GLU A 81 28.47 14.79 2.96
CA GLU A 81 29.94 14.73 2.88
C GLU A 81 30.63 14.73 4.26
N LYS A 82 29.92 15.13 5.32
CA LYS A 82 30.40 15.15 6.71
C LYS A 82 30.07 13.86 7.47
N GLY A 83 29.33 12.94 6.85
CA GLY A 83 28.90 11.68 7.43
C GLY A 83 27.64 11.77 8.30
N GLU A 84 26.98 12.92 8.35
CA GLU A 84 25.70 13.12 9.04
C GLU A 84 24.55 12.54 8.22
N THR A 85 23.54 11.98 8.88
CA THR A 85 22.38 11.40 8.19
C THR A 85 21.43 12.51 7.75
N ALA A 86 21.43 12.83 6.46
CA ALA A 86 20.51 13.79 5.87
C ALA A 86 19.09 13.25 5.79
N ARG A 87 18.93 11.98 5.40
CA ARG A 87 17.61 11.33 5.31
C ARG A 87 17.69 9.84 5.59
N ARG A 88 16.59 9.27 6.08
CA ARG A 88 16.48 7.85 6.44
C ARG A 88 15.20 7.25 5.86
N TYR A 89 15.35 6.15 5.12
CA TYR A 89 14.28 5.37 4.52
C TYR A 89 14.22 4.01 5.21
N LEU A 90 13.08 3.67 5.79
CA LEU A 90 12.85 2.35 6.41
C LEU A 90 12.45 1.35 5.33
N LEU A 91 13.02 0.15 5.36
CA LEU A 91 12.74 -0.88 4.38
C LEU A 91 11.74 -1.90 4.95
N PRO A 92 10.53 -2.03 4.39
CA PRO A 92 9.61 -3.10 4.75
C PRO A 92 10.07 -4.44 4.17
N ALA A 93 9.46 -5.54 4.65
CA ALA A 93 9.62 -6.83 4.01
C ALA A 93 9.08 -6.79 2.57
N GLY A 94 9.78 -7.46 1.64
CA GLY A 94 9.45 -7.44 0.21
C GLY A 94 10.01 -6.24 -0.56
N ALA A 95 10.74 -5.33 0.09
CA ALA A 95 11.42 -4.22 -0.58
C ALA A 95 12.64 -4.71 -1.39
N HIS A 96 12.69 -4.35 -2.68
CA HIS A 96 13.82 -4.58 -3.58
C HIS A 96 14.74 -3.35 -3.54
N ILE A 97 15.96 -3.54 -3.05
CA ILE A 97 16.96 -2.48 -2.97
C ILE A 97 17.57 -2.29 -4.37
N ALA A 98 17.52 -1.05 -4.89
CA ALA A 98 18.06 -0.70 -6.20
C ALA A 98 19.47 -0.11 -6.15
N VAL A 99 19.99 0.16 -4.95
CA VAL A 99 21.29 0.84 -4.70
C VAL A 99 22.26 -0.05 -3.96
N SER A 100 23.55 0.25 -4.01
CA SER A 100 24.61 -0.38 -3.24
C SER A 100 25.13 0.53 -2.12
N GLU A 101 25.71 -0.07 -1.09
CA GLU A 101 26.33 0.69 0.00
C GLU A 101 27.55 1.46 -0.52
N GLY A 102 27.62 2.76 -0.22
CA GLY A 102 28.65 3.67 -0.73
C GLY A 102 28.31 4.38 -2.05
N ASP A 103 27.18 4.06 -2.68
CA ASP A 103 26.76 4.73 -3.91
C ASP A 103 26.48 6.22 -3.67
N LYS A 104 26.83 7.05 -4.64
CA LYS A 104 26.48 8.48 -4.67
C LYS A 104 25.13 8.65 -5.34
N MET A 105 24.18 9.23 -4.61
CA MET A 105 22.83 9.52 -5.08
C MET A 105 22.64 11.02 -5.25
N ASN A 106 21.84 11.41 -6.23
CA ASN A 106 21.29 12.74 -6.40
C ASN A 106 19.82 12.78 -5.98
N ALA A 107 19.30 13.98 -5.72
CA ALA A 107 17.87 14.17 -5.51
C ALA A 107 17.08 13.70 -6.75
N GLY A 108 16.06 12.86 -6.53
CA GLY A 108 15.24 12.23 -7.56
C GLY A 108 15.65 10.79 -7.89
N ASP A 109 16.80 10.31 -7.43
CA ASP A 109 17.24 8.96 -7.75
C ASP A 109 16.49 7.89 -6.96
N LEU A 110 16.34 6.72 -7.58
CA LEU A 110 15.64 5.57 -7.02
C LEU A 110 16.48 4.86 -5.96
N VAL A 111 15.91 4.68 -4.78
CA VAL A 111 16.53 3.97 -3.66
C VAL A 111 16.03 2.53 -3.60
N VAL A 112 14.70 2.35 -3.59
CA VAL A 112 14.03 1.06 -3.38
C VAL A 112 12.79 0.96 -4.26
N LYS A 113 12.54 -0.23 -4.79
CA LYS A 113 11.25 -0.60 -5.40
C LYS A 113 10.52 -1.58 -4.49
N ILE A 114 9.25 -1.35 -4.26
CA ILE A 114 8.38 -2.23 -3.49
C ILE A 114 7.32 -2.72 -4.46
N PRO A 115 7.44 -3.97 -4.95
CA PRO A 115 6.38 -4.58 -5.74
C PRO A 115 5.11 -4.62 -4.91
N ARG A 116 4.00 -4.15 -5.47
CA ARG A 116 2.71 -4.30 -4.81
C ARG A 116 2.33 -5.78 -4.86
N GLU A 117 2.02 -6.38 -3.71
CA GLU A 117 1.57 -7.78 -3.64
C GLU A 117 0.29 -8.01 -4.47
N SER A 118 -0.51 -6.96 -4.70
CA SER A 118 -1.67 -7.00 -5.61
C SER A 118 -1.31 -7.38 -7.05
N ALA A 119 -0.04 -7.26 -7.46
CA ALA A 119 0.43 -7.64 -8.78
C ALA A 119 0.84 -9.12 -8.88
N LYS A 120 1.37 -9.73 -7.80
CA LYS A 120 1.88 -11.11 -7.83
C LYS A 120 0.79 -12.18 -7.71
N THR A 121 -0.40 -11.86 -7.20
CA THR A 121 -1.47 -12.85 -6.96
C THR A 121 -2.68 -12.66 -7.87
N LYS A 122 -2.52 -12.07 -9.07
CA LYS A 122 -3.48 -12.28 -10.17
C LYS A 122 -3.12 -13.56 -10.92
N ASP A 123 -3.04 -14.67 -10.18
CA ASP A 123 -2.86 -16.00 -10.74
C ASP A 123 -4.10 -16.33 -11.58
N ILE A 124 -3.93 -16.33 -12.90
CA ILE A 124 -4.99 -16.50 -13.92
C ILE A 124 -5.73 -17.84 -13.72
N THR A 125 -5.13 -18.81 -13.04
CA THR A 125 -5.72 -20.12 -12.76
C THR A 125 -6.55 -20.19 -11.46
N GLY A 126 -6.45 -19.18 -10.58
CA GLY A 126 -7.05 -19.16 -9.23
C GLY A 126 -8.25 -18.21 -9.04
N GLY A 127 -8.81 -17.64 -10.10
CA GLY A 127 -9.82 -16.57 -10.00
C GLY A 127 -11.14 -16.94 -9.30
N LEU A 128 -11.63 -18.17 -9.50
CA LEU A 128 -12.88 -18.65 -8.88
C LEU A 128 -12.83 -18.68 -7.34
N PRO A 129 -11.76 -19.20 -6.70
CA PRO A 129 -11.54 -19.07 -5.26
C PRO A 129 -11.70 -17.63 -4.74
N ARG A 130 -11.16 -16.63 -5.45
CA ARG A 130 -11.27 -15.23 -5.06
C ARG A 130 -12.70 -14.70 -5.14
N VAL A 131 -13.43 -15.05 -6.20
CA VAL A 131 -14.85 -14.70 -6.33
C VAL A 131 -15.69 -15.35 -5.23
N ALA A 132 -15.38 -16.60 -4.87
CA ALA A 132 -16.01 -17.28 -3.74
C ALA A 132 -15.72 -16.58 -2.41
N GLU A 133 -14.47 -16.17 -2.14
CA GLU A 133 -14.12 -15.39 -0.96
C GLU A 133 -14.91 -14.08 -0.85
N LEU A 134 -15.08 -13.37 -1.98
CA LEU A 134 -15.83 -12.11 -2.05
C LEU A 134 -17.32 -12.33 -1.77
N PHE A 135 -17.95 -13.35 -2.39
CA PHE A 135 -19.37 -13.65 -2.16
C PHE A 135 -19.66 -14.26 -0.79
N GLU A 136 -18.70 -14.97 -0.19
CA GLU A 136 -18.79 -15.42 1.20
C GLU A 136 -18.45 -14.29 2.20
N ALA A 137 -18.08 -13.10 1.73
CA ALA A 137 -17.64 -11.97 2.53
C ALA A 137 -16.58 -12.37 3.57
N ARG A 138 -15.63 -13.24 3.18
CA ARG A 138 -14.56 -13.70 4.07
C ARG A 138 -13.58 -12.58 4.35
N LYS A 139 -13.08 -12.54 5.58
CA LYS A 139 -11.97 -11.65 5.95
C LYS A 139 -10.69 -12.12 5.26
N PRO A 140 -9.98 -11.26 4.51
CA PRO A 140 -8.70 -11.60 3.93
C PRO A 140 -7.68 -12.00 5.01
N HIS A 141 -6.78 -12.93 4.68
CA HIS A 141 -5.70 -13.29 5.61
C HIS A 141 -4.76 -12.11 5.86
N GLU A 142 -4.46 -11.36 4.81
CA GLU A 142 -3.71 -10.11 4.86
C GLU A 142 -4.62 -8.95 4.47
N GLN A 143 -5.31 -8.38 5.46
CA GLN A 143 -6.21 -7.26 5.24
C GLN A 143 -5.46 -5.92 5.36
N ALA A 144 -5.80 -4.98 4.47
CA ALA A 144 -5.38 -3.59 4.63
C ALA A 144 -6.17 -2.94 5.77
N THR A 145 -5.49 -2.15 6.60
CA THR A 145 -6.14 -1.26 7.56
C THR A 145 -6.57 0.01 6.85
N ILE A 146 -7.88 0.26 6.77
CA ILE A 146 -8.43 1.50 6.21
C ILE A 146 -8.70 2.52 7.32
N THR A 147 -8.60 3.81 6.99
CA THR A 147 -8.96 4.88 7.93
C THR A 147 -10.48 5.10 7.96
N GLU A 148 -11.02 5.46 9.12
CA GLU A 148 -12.45 5.67 9.37
C GLU A 148 -12.83 7.15 9.19
N ILE A 149 -11.86 8.06 9.32
CA ILE A 149 -12.06 9.50 9.22
C ILE A 149 -11.12 10.11 8.17
N SER A 150 -11.50 11.26 7.63
CA SER A 150 -10.63 12.04 6.74
C SER A 150 -9.81 13.02 7.56
N GLY A 151 -8.54 13.22 7.20
CA GLY A 151 -7.67 14.13 7.92
C GLY A 151 -6.19 13.90 7.64
N LYS A 152 -5.34 14.31 8.57
CA LYS A 152 -3.88 14.20 8.45
C LYS A 152 -3.32 13.03 9.25
N VAL A 153 -2.40 12.32 8.61
CA VAL A 153 -1.68 11.20 9.20
C VAL A 153 -0.61 11.70 10.16
N LYS A 154 -0.54 11.12 11.35
CA LYS A 154 0.49 11.36 12.35
C LYS A 154 1.05 10.04 12.83
N TYR A 155 2.36 9.93 12.95
CA TYR A 155 2.96 8.71 13.47
C TYR A 155 3.08 8.78 14.98
N GLY A 156 2.69 7.69 15.62
CA GLY A 156 2.88 7.48 17.04
C GLY A 156 4.21 6.81 17.33
N GLY A 157 4.21 6.01 18.40
CA GLY A 157 5.31 5.14 18.76
C GLY A 157 5.09 3.70 18.31
N PHE A 158 5.66 2.80 19.09
CA PHE A 158 5.41 1.37 18.96
C PHE A 158 4.78 0.86 20.25
N VAL A 159 3.66 0.15 20.11
CA VAL A 159 2.96 -0.48 21.23
C VAL A 159 2.84 -1.97 20.92
N LYS A 160 3.35 -2.80 21.82
CA LYS A 160 3.28 -4.28 21.71
C LYS A 160 3.78 -4.82 20.36
N GLY A 161 4.87 -4.26 19.82
CA GLY A 161 5.44 -4.69 18.54
C GLY A 161 4.68 -4.21 17.30
N MET A 162 3.64 -3.38 17.45
CA MET A 162 2.90 -2.75 16.35
C MET A 162 3.24 -1.26 16.29
N ARG A 163 3.24 -0.69 15.08
CA ARG A 163 3.39 0.75 14.85
C ARG A 163 2.05 1.43 15.01
N GLN A 164 2.01 2.52 15.78
CA GLN A 164 0.82 3.36 15.90
C GLN A 164 0.80 4.40 14.79
N VAL A 165 -0.33 4.49 14.11
CA VAL A 165 -0.66 5.53 13.13
C VAL A 165 -1.94 6.20 13.58
N PHE A 166 -1.92 7.52 13.70
CA PHE A 166 -3.07 8.33 14.03
C PHE A 166 -3.54 9.05 12.78
N VAL A 167 -4.86 9.17 12.61
CA VAL A 167 -5.45 10.10 11.65
C VAL A 167 -6.19 11.14 12.47
N VAL A 168 -5.87 12.41 12.24
CA VAL A 168 -6.46 13.55 12.95
C VAL A 168 -7.28 14.34 11.95
N SER A 169 -8.57 14.50 12.23
CA SER A 169 -9.49 15.32 11.41
C SER A 169 -8.95 16.74 11.18
N ASP A 170 -9.36 17.37 10.07
CA ASP A 170 -8.91 18.73 9.75
C ASP A 170 -9.38 19.79 10.78
N SER A 171 -10.47 19.51 11.51
CA SER A 171 -10.93 20.32 12.66
C SER A 171 -10.11 20.10 13.92
N GLY A 172 -9.39 18.98 14.02
CA GLY A 172 -8.62 18.56 15.20
C GLY A 172 -9.48 18.02 16.36
N GLU A 173 -10.78 17.82 16.14
CA GLU A 173 -11.72 17.37 17.17
C GLU A 173 -11.77 15.83 17.29
N GLU A 174 -11.57 15.13 16.17
CA GLU A 174 -11.55 13.68 16.10
C GLU A 174 -10.15 13.15 15.77
N GLU A 175 -9.68 12.17 16.54
CA GLU A 175 -8.43 11.43 16.34
C GLU A 175 -8.73 9.93 16.43
N CYS A 176 -8.36 9.18 15.38
CA CYS A 176 -8.49 7.74 15.33
C CYS A 176 -7.11 7.06 15.35
N GLU A 177 -6.97 6.05 16.20
CA GLU A 177 -5.73 5.26 16.33
C GLU A 177 -5.82 3.95 15.53
N TYR A 178 -4.77 3.66 14.76
CA TYR A 178 -4.59 2.44 13.99
C TYR A 178 -3.28 1.74 14.36
N LEU A 179 -3.36 0.43 14.60
CA LEU A 179 -2.20 -0.41 14.89
C LEU A 179 -1.80 -1.22 13.66
N ILE A 180 -0.61 -0.97 13.14
CA ILE A 180 -0.06 -1.65 11.97
C ILE A 180 1.08 -2.58 12.41
N PRO A 181 1.05 -3.89 12.09
CA PRO A 181 2.13 -4.80 12.44
C PRO A 181 3.49 -4.33 11.92
N ARG A 182 4.55 -4.49 12.72
CA ARG A 182 5.92 -4.19 12.28
C ARG A 182 6.31 -5.06 11.09
N GLY A 183 6.99 -4.46 10.12
CA GLY A 183 7.47 -5.13 8.91
C GLY A 183 6.51 -5.05 7.72
N LYS A 184 5.24 -4.68 7.93
CA LYS A 184 4.30 -4.35 6.84
C LYS A 184 4.58 -2.94 6.31
N HIS A 185 4.40 -2.77 5.01
CA HIS A 185 4.57 -1.49 4.34
C HIS A 185 3.36 -0.58 4.60
N ILE A 186 3.64 0.67 4.95
CA ILE A 186 2.64 1.71 5.19
C ILE A 186 2.61 2.58 3.94
N ASN A 187 1.41 2.78 3.40
CA ASN A 187 1.21 3.50 2.13
C ASN A 187 1.20 5.02 2.28
N VAL A 188 1.06 5.50 3.51
CA VAL A 188 0.91 6.91 3.86
C VAL A 188 2.09 7.39 4.69
N HIS A 189 2.50 8.64 4.51
CA HIS A 189 3.56 9.29 5.28
C HIS A 189 2.99 10.22 6.36
N GLU A 190 3.83 10.59 7.31
CA GLU A 190 3.47 11.58 8.32
C GLU A 190 3.21 12.95 7.67
N GLY A 191 2.04 13.52 7.94
CA GLY A 191 1.56 14.77 7.34
C GLY A 191 0.68 14.60 6.10
N ASP A 192 0.58 13.39 5.53
CA ASP A 192 -0.27 13.13 4.36
C ASP A 192 -1.76 13.34 4.71
N ALA A 193 -2.50 13.93 3.78
CA ALA A 193 -3.96 14.03 3.86
C ALA A 193 -4.59 12.76 3.29
N VAL A 194 -5.41 12.11 4.10
CA VAL A 194 -6.12 10.87 3.75
C VAL A 194 -7.62 11.07 3.84
N VAL A 195 -8.36 10.31 3.04
CA VAL A 195 -9.83 10.30 3.07
C VAL A 195 -10.33 9.06 3.79
N ALA A 196 -11.49 9.16 4.44
CA ALA A 196 -12.18 7.99 5.01
C ALA A 196 -12.25 6.85 3.98
N GLY A 197 -11.93 5.64 4.41
CA GLY A 197 -11.84 4.42 3.60
C GLY A 197 -10.49 4.20 2.90
N GLU A 198 -9.55 5.14 2.97
CA GLU A 198 -8.23 4.99 2.37
C GLU A 198 -7.34 3.99 3.15
N ALA A 199 -6.64 3.12 2.42
CA ALA A 199 -5.80 2.07 2.99
C ALA A 199 -4.46 2.63 3.49
N LEU A 200 -4.21 2.51 4.80
CA LEU A 200 -2.99 2.98 5.47
C LEU A 200 -1.82 2.01 5.28
N MET A 201 -2.09 0.72 5.05
CA MET A 201 -1.08 -0.31 4.79
C MET A 201 -1.46 -1.17 3.58
N ASP A 202 -0.47 -1.87 3.04
CA ASP A 202 -0.70 -2.86 1.98
C ASP A 202 -1.52 -4.05 2.50
N GLY A 203 -2.41 -4.55 1.65
CA GLY A 203 -3.29 -5.68 1.93
C GLY A 203 -4.58 -5.59 1.12
N ALA A 204 -5.41 -6.64 1.20
CA ALA A 204 -6.72 -6.63 0.56
C ALA A 204 -7.74 -5.88 1.44
N SER A 205 -8.58 -5.04 0.83
CA SER A 205 -9.63 -4.36 1.58
C SER A 205 -10.66 -5.38 2.10
N ASN A 206 -11.02 -5.24 3.37
CA ASN A 206 -12.03 -6.08 4.01
C ASN A 206 -13.44 -5.52 3.71
N PRO A 207 -14.35 -6.30 3.09
CA PRO A 207 -15.72 -5.88 2.80
C PRO A 207 -16.48 -5.33 4.02
N HIS A 208 -16.24 -5.90 5.20
CA HIS A 208 -16.91 -5.49 6.43
C HIS A 208 -16.48 -4.10 6.90
N ASP A 209 -15.19 -3.78 6.75
CA ASP A 209 -14.67 -2.47 7.12
C ASP A 209 -15.13 -1.40 6.11
N ILE A 210 -15.19 -1.76 4.81
CA ILE A 210 -15.77 -0.89 3.77
C ILE A 210 -17.23 -0.56 4.09
N LEU A 211 -18.04 -1.56 4.47
CA LEU A 211 -19.44 -1.32 4.84
C LEU A 211 -19.57 -0.38 6.04
N ARG A 212 -18.76 -0.61 7.08
CA ARG A 212 -18.79 0.19 8.31
C ARG A 212 -18.37 1.65 8.08
N VAL A 213 -17.35 1.86 7.26
CA VAL A 213 -16.73 3.19 7.08
C VAL A 213 -17.36 3.97 5.92
N LEU A 214 -17.53 3.34 4.76
CA LEU A 214 -17.96 3.99 3.53
C LEU A 214 -19.45 3.76 3.19
N GLY A 215 -20.09 2.82 3.87
CA GLY A 215 -21.50 2.50 3.69
C GLY A 215 -21.80 1.55 2.53
N GLU A 216 -23.09 1.30 2.34
CA GLU A 216 -23.60 0.27 1.43
C GLU A 216 -23.20 0.51 -0.03
N ASN A 217 -23.38 1.73 -0.54
CA ASN A 217 -23.10 2.05 -1.93
C ASN A 217 -21.64 1.80 -2.30
N ALA A 218 -20.71 2.23 -1.43
CA ALA A 218 -19.28 2.02 -1.65
C ALA A 218 -18.91 0.53 -1.63
N LEU A 219 -19.51 -0.24 -0.71
CA LEU A 219 -19.33 -1.69 -0.70
C LEU A 219 -19.87 -2.33 -1.99
N GLN A 220 -21.04 -1.92 -2.47
CA GLN A 220 -21.60 -2.44 -3.72
C GLN A 220 -20.65 -2.22 -4.90
N TYR A 221 -20.16 -0.98 -5.05
CA TYR A 221 -19.18 -0.65 -6.08
C TYR A 221 -17.91 -1.48 -5.97
N TYR A 222 -17.38 -1.63 -4.75
CA TYR A 222 -16.18 -2.43 -4.51
C TYR A 222 -16.37 -3.90 -4.91
N LEU A 223 -17.44 -4.56 -4.45
CA LEU A 223 -17.71 -5.97 -4.75
C LEU A 223 -17.94 -6.20 -6.24
N VAL A 224 -18.68 -5.32 -6.90
CA VAL A 224 -18.92 -5.40 -8.34
C VAL A 224 -17.60 -5.29 -9.10
N ASN A 225 -16.77 -4.29 -8.77
CA ASN A 225 -15.50 -4.08 -9.47
C ASN A 225 -14.51 -5.24 -9.24
N GLU A 226 -14.35 -5.72 -8.01
CA GLU A 226 -13.43 -6.82 -7.70
C GLU A 226 -13.80 -8.12 -8.43
N VAL A 227 -15.09 -8.50 -8.43
CA VAL A 227 -15.55 -9.69 -9.16
C VAL A 227 -15.38 -9.49 -10.66
N GLN A 228 -15.72 -8.30 -11.16
CA GLN A 228 -15.59 -7.96 -12.57
C GLN A 228 -14.12 -8.01 -13.05
N GLU A 229 -13.17 -7.58 -12.23
CA GLU A 229 -11.74 -7.66 -12.54
C GLU A 229 -11.28 -9.11 -12.75
N VAL A 230 -11.77 -10.06 -11.95
CA VAL A 230 -11.43 -11.48 -12.13
C VAL A 230 -11.92 -12.01 -13.48
N TYR A 231 -13.17 -11.69 -13.86
CA TYR A 231 -13.71 -12.11 -15.17
C TYR A 231 -13.00 -11.41 -16.34
N ARG A 232 -12.69 -10.11 -16.21
CA ARG A 232 -11.94 -9.35 -17.22
C ARG A 232 -10.54 -9.95 -17.45
N LEU A 233 -9.85 -10.36 -16.39
CA LEU A 233 -8.54 -11.03 -16.48
C LEU A 233 -8.62 -12.36 -17.24
N GLN A 234 -9.73 -13.09 -17.11
CA GLN A 234 -9.99 -14.33 -17.86
C GLN A 234 -10.48 -14.08 -19.29
N GLY A 235 -10.58 -12.82 -19.73
CA GLY A 235 -11.08 -12.44 -21.05
C GLY A 235 -12.59 -12.58 -21.21
N VAL A 236 -13.33 -12.80 -20.12
CA VAL A 236 -14.79 -12.93 -20.13
C VAL A 236 -15.41 -11.57 -19.84
N THR A 237 -16.23 -11.09 -20.77
CA THR A 237 -16.98 -9.84 -20.60
C THR A 237 -18.34 -10.13 -20.00
N ILE A 238 -18.56 -9.70 -18.77
CA ILE A 238 -19.85 -9.76 -18.08
C ILE A 238 -20.36 -8.32 -17.90
N ASN A 239 -21.66 -8.09 -17.97
CA ASN A 239 -22.22 -6.78 -17.65
C ASN A 239 -22.44 -6.66 -16.13
N ASP A 240 -22.03 -5.54 -15.55
CA ASP A 240 -22.07 -5.25 -14.11
C ASP A 240 -23.44 -5.54 -13.49
N LYS A 241 -24.54 -5.33 -14.24
CA LYS A 241 -25.92 -5.62 -13.82
C LYS A 241 -26.13 -7.04 -13.28
N HIS A 242 -25.36 -8.02 -13.77
CA HIS A 242 -25.49 -9.41 -13.32
C HIS A 242 -24.87 -9.62 -11.94
N ILE A 243 -23.75 -8.95 -11.67
CA ILE A 243 -23.06 -9.02 -10.39
C ILE A 243 -23.82 -8.20 -9.34
N GLU A 244 -24.33 -7.03 -9.74
CA GLU A 244 -25.17 -6.17 -8.88
C GLU A 244 -26.37 -6.91 -8.29
N VAL A 245 -27.02 -7.80 -9.06
CA VAL A 245 -28.14 -8.61 -8.57
C VAL A 245 -27.73 -9.51 -7.40
N ILE A 246 -26.53 -10.10 -7.46
CA ILE A 246 -26.00 -10.97 -6.40
C ILE A 246 -25.63 -10.13 -5.17
N VAL A 247 -24.90 -9.04 -5.39
CA VAL A 247 -24.47 -8.12 -4.31
C VAL A 247 -25.69 -7.55 -3.56
N ARG A 248 -26.75 -7.21 -4.29
CA ARG A 248 -28.03 -6.79 -3.69
C ARG A 248 -28.64 -7.87 -2.78
N GLN A 249 -28.51 -9.15 -3.12
CA GLN A 249 -28.99 -10.23 -2.24
C GLN A 249 -28.12 -10.41 -1.00
N MET A 250 -26.81 -10.17 -1.10
CA MET A 250 -25.90 -10.23 0.06
C MET A 250 -26.28 -9.18 1.12
N LEU A 251 -26.65 -7.97 0.69
CA LEU A 251 -26.99 -6.84 1.55
C LEU A 251 -28.43 -6.84 2.06
N ARG A 252 -29.17 -7.94 1.85
CA ARG A 252 -30.59 -8.04 2.21
C ARG A 252 -30.85 -8.14 3.72
N HIS A 253 -29.88 -8.64 4.48
CA HIS A 253 -30.04 -8.87 5.91
C HIS A 253 -29.58 -7.65 6.72
N LEU A 254 -30.42 -7.23 7.66
CA LEU A 254 -30.14 -6.13 8.57
C LEU A 254 -29.96 -6.68 9.98
N ILE A 255 -28.99 -6.14 10.70
CA ILE A 255 -28.81 -6.40 12.15
C ILE A 255 -29.53 -5.27 12.87
N VAL A 256 -30.44 -5.63 13.77
CA VAL A 256 -31.14 -4.67 14.63
C VAL A 256 -30.38 -4.58 15.95
N GLU A 257 -29.77 -3.43 16.23
CA GLU A 257 -29.00 -3.20 17.46
C GLU A 257 -29.87 -2.75 18.64
N ASP A 258 -30.92 -1.98 18.35
CA ASP A 258 -31.94 -1.57 19.32
C ASP A 258 -33.33 -1.84 18.73
N ALA A 259 -34.13 -2.61 19.47
CA ALA A 259 -35.50 -2.94 19.08
C ALA A 259 -36.45 -1.75 19.33
N GLY A 260 -36.11 -0.81 20.21
CA GLY A 260 -37.05 0.24 20.62
C GLY A 260 -38.42 -0.36 21.00
N ASP A 261 -39.49 0.13 20.35
CA ASP A 261 -40.87 -0.34 20.53
C ASP A 261 -41.37 -1.31 19.43
N THR A 262 -40.50 -1.88 18.59
CA THR A 262 -40.88 -2.82 17.52
C THR A 262 -39.92 -3.99 17.33
#